data_AF-A0A958KYX4-F1
#
_entry.id   AF-A0A958KYX4-F1
#
_cell.length_a   1.000
_cell.length_b   1.000
_cell.length_c   1.000
_cell.angle_alpha   90.00
_cell.angle_beta   90.00
_cell.angle_gamma   90.00
#
_symmetry.space_group_name_H-M   'P 1'
#
loop_
_entity.id
_entity.type
_entity.pdbx_description
1 polymer ?
#
loop_
_entity_poly.entity_id
_entity_poly.type
_entity_poly.pdbx_seq_one_letter_code
_entity_poly.pdbx_strand_id
1 'polypeptide(L)'
;ELWVGALFLAILSGLLAYVLRTDFGIAMRATGNSESMTRALGINSDRMKIIGLAIANALTALSGFLVAQYQNFADINMGIGIVLVGLGSVLIGDALINWLKVQNIGLQLALVLAGCIAFQLVLAPPNTP
;
A
#
# COMPACT_ATOMS: atom_id res chain seq x y z
N GLU A 1 4.98 21.57 8.00
CA GLU A 1 4.04 20.47 8.27
C GLU A 1 4.10 19.37 7.21
N LEU A 2 3.96 19.70 5.92
CA LEU A 2 4.06 18.73 4.81
C LEU A 2 5.36 17.90 4.79
N TRP A 3 6.50 18.52 5.10
CA TRP A 3 7.79 17.82 5.13
C TRP A 3 7.86 16.69 6.18
N VAL A 4 7.15 16.83 7.31
CA VAL A 4 7.13 15.79 8.35
C VAL A 4 6.30 14.59 7.89
N GLY A 5 5.15 14.84 7.26
CA GLY A 5 4.32 13.80 6.66
C GLY A 5 5.04 13.06 5.52
N ALA A 6 5.74 13.80 4.66
CA ALA A 6 6.53 13.22 3.58
C ALA A 6 7.69 12.35 4.12
N LEU A 7 8.39 12.82 5.16
CA LEU A 7 9.45 12.05 5.82
C LEU A 7 8.90 10.77 6.46
N PHE A 8 7.78 10.87 7.16
CA PHE A 8 7.11 9.71 7.76
C PHE A 8 6.71 8.67 6.71
N LEU A 9 6.12 9.11 5.60
CA LEU A 9 5.76 8.23 4.48
C LEU A 9 6.99 7.58 3.83
N ALA A 10 8.08 8.33 3.66
CA ALA A 10 9.32 7.82 3.11
C ALA A 10 9.94 6.75 4.02
N ILE A 11 9.93 6.96 5.33
CA ILE A 11 10.42 5.97 6.31
C ILE A 11 9.54 4.72 6.29
N LEU A 12 8.21 4.88 6.32
CA LEU A 12 7.27 3.77 6.33
C LEU A 12 7.37 2.92 5.06
N SER A 13 7.42 3.56 3.89
CA SER A 13 7.59 2.88 2.60
C SER A 13 8.96 2.23 2.47
N GLY A 14 10.03 2.88 2.95
CA GLY A 14 11.37 2.31 2.99
C GLY A 14 11.47 1.07 3.89
N LEU A 15 10.84 1.11 5.08
CA LEU A 15 10.77 -0.03 5.98
C LEU A 15 10.00 -1.20 5.35
N LEU A 16 8.87 -0.92 4.70
CA LEU A 16 8.10 -1.94 4.01
C LEU A 16 8.89 -2.57 2.85
N ALA A 17 9.59 -1.74 2.06
CA ALA A 17 10.47 -2.20 1.00
C ALA A 17 11.61 -3.09 1.53
N TYR A 18 12.17 -2.74 2.68
CA TYR A 18 13.19 -3.55 3.35
C TYR A 18 12.61 -4.91 3.78
N VAL A 19 11.48 -4.92 4.50
CA VAL A 19 10.81 -6.15 4.94
C VAL A 19 10.47 -7.05 3.74
N LEU A 20 9.96 -6.49 2.65
CA LEU A 20 9.63 -7.24 1.42
C LEU A 20 10.88 -7.85 0.73
N ARG A 21 12.07 -7.29 0.95
CA ARG A 21 13.34 -7.82 0.42
C ARG A 21 13.98 -8.89 1.30
N THR A 22 13.60 -8.99 2.58
CA THR A 22 14.08 -10.07 3.47
C THR A 22 13.57 -11.45 3.03
N ASP A 23 14.19 -12.52 3.54
CA ASP A 23 13.76 -13.90 3.28
C ASP A 23 12.29 -14.15 3.62
N PHE A 24 11.82 -13.52 4.70
CA PHE A 24 10.40 -13.53 5.08
C PHE A 24 9.51 -12.88 4.02
N GLY A 25 9.91 -11.72 3.49
CA GLY A 25 9.18 -11.01 2.43
C GLY A 25 9.20 -11.75 1.09
N ILE A 26 10.27 -12.46 0.77
CA ILE A 26 10.35 -13.33 -0.41
C ILE A 26 9.41 -14.53 -0.24
N ALA A 27 9.41 -15.20 0.91
CA ALA A 27 8.50 -16.31 1.21
C ALA A 27 7.02 -15.89 1.17
N MET A 28 6.70 -14.69 1.69
CA MET A 28 5.36 -14.13 1.62
C MET A 28 4.91 -13.87 0.18
N ARG A 29 5.79 -13.32 -0.68
CA ARG A 29 5.49 -13.10 -2.10
C ARG A 29 5.37 -14.40 -2.89
N ALA A 30 6.21 -15.39 -2.59
CA ALA A 30 6.09 -16.73 -3.17
C ALA A 30 4.73 -17.37 -2.82
N THR A 31 4.27 -17.18 -1.57
CA THR A 31 2.92 -17.61 -1.14
C THR A 31 1.82 -16.94 -1.96
N GLY A 32 1.97 -15.66 -2.29
CA GLY A 32 1.01 -14.91 -3.10
C GLY A 32 0.97 -15.34 -4.58
N ASN A 33 2.11 -15.77 -5.15
CA ASN A 33 2.18 -16.22 -6.54
C ASN A 33 1.73 -17.69 -6.72
N SER A 34 2.09 -18.56 -5.77
CA SER A 34 1.67 -19.95 -5.77
C SER A 34 1.66 -20.55 -4.36
N GLU A 35 0.47 -20.79 -3.84
CA GLU A 35 0.28 -21.44 -2.56
C GLU A 35 0.70 -22.91 -2.58
N SER A 36 0.42 -23.63 -3.68
CA SER A 36 0.79 -25.04 -3.82
C SER A 36 2.30 -25.25 -3.79
N MET A 37 3.06 -24.39 -4.47
CA MET A 37 4.53 -24.42 -4.44
C MET A 37 5.08 -24.12 -3.04
N THR A 38 4.53 -23.12 -2.37
CA THR A 38 5.03 -22.70 -1.06
C THR A 38 4.76 -23.75 0.03
N ARG A 39 3.61 -24.43 -0.04
CA ARG A 39 3.31 -25.57 0.83
C ARG A 39 4.20 -26.77 0.56
N ALA A 40 4.56 -27.03 -0.71
CA ALA A 40 5.50 -28.11 -1.07
C ALA A 40 6.93 -27.84 -0.56
N LEU A 41 7.32 -26.57 -0.40
CA LEU A 41 8.59 -26.14 0.20
C LEU A 41 8.59 -26.17 1.74
N GLY A 42 7.51 -26.67 2.37
CA GLY A 42 7.41 -26.77 3.83
C GLY A 42 7.07 -25.46 4.55
N ILE A 43 6.71 -24.41 3.81
CA ILE A 43 6.30 -23.12 4.39
C ILE A 43 4.78 -23.14 4.60
N ASN A 44 4.34 -22.75 5.80
CA ASN A 44 2.92 -22.60 6.12
C ASN A 44 2.33 -21.36 5.43
N SER A 45 1.64 -21.56 4.30
CA SER A 45 0.99 -20.49 3.53
C SER A 45 -0.07 -19.74 4.33
N ASP A 46 -0.85 -20.45 5.16
CA ASP A 46 -1.89 -19.84 6.00
C ASP A 46 -1.30 -18.82 6.98
N ARG A 47 -0.19 -19.17 7.63
CA ARG A 47 0.50 -18.26 8.56
C ARG A 47 1.06 -17.03 7.82
N MET A 48 1.59 -17.22 6.61
CA MET A 48 2.08 -16.09 5.80
C MET A 48 0.95 -15.15 5.38
N LYS A 49 -0.21 -15.69 4.99
CA LYS A 49 -1.40 -14.89 4.67
C LYS A 49 -1.91 -14.10 5.89
N ILE A 50 -2.00 -14.75 7.05
CA ILE A 50 -2.45 -14.10 8.29
C ILE A 50 -1.51 -12.95 8.67
N ILE A 51 -0.19 -13.16 8.61
CA ILE A 51 0.77 -12.11 8.95
C ILE A 51 0.69 -10.96 7.94
N GLY A 52 0.63 -11.26 6.64
CA GLY A 52 0.47 -10.23 5.60
C GLY A 52 -0.81 -9.41 5.78
N LEU A 53 -1.93 -10.07 6.06
CA LEU A 53 -3.22 -9.42 6.33
C LEU A 53 -3.17 -8.57 7.61
N ALA A 54 -2.53 -9.06 8.67
CA ALA A 54 -2.38 -8.31 9.92
C ALA A 54 -1.57 -7.03 9.72
N ILE A 55 -0.46 -7.10 8.96
CA ILE A 55 0.37 -5.92 8.63
C ILE A 55 -0.43 -4.92 7.79
N ALA A 56 -1.15 -5.38 6.76
CA ALA A 56 -1.98 -4.52 5.92
C ALA A 56 -3.05 -3.79 6.74
N ASN A 57 -3.77 -4.51 7.61
CA ASN A 57 -4.78 -3.93 8.49
C ASN A 57 -4.19 -2.96 9.51
N ALA A 58 -3.01 -3.23 10.05
CA ALA A 58 -2.32 -2.32 10.96
C ALA A 58 -1.95 -1.00 10.27
N LEU A 59 -1.46 -1.05 9.02
CA LEU A 59 -1.15 0.15 8.23
C LEU A 59 -2.41 0.94 7.87
N THR A 60 -3.51 0.26 7.51
CA THR A 60 -4.80 0.91 7.26
C THR A 60 -5.34 1.59 8.52
N ALA A 61 -5.27 0.92 9.68
CA ALA A 61 -5.70 1.50 10.95
C ALA A 61 -4.86 2.74 11.34
N LEU A 62 -3.54 2.67 11.15
CA LEU A 62 -2.62 3.80 11.37
C LEU A 62 -2.96 4.98 10.47
N SER A 63 -3.26 4.73 9.19
CA SER A 63 -3.71 5.76 8.24
C SER A 63 -5.02 6.41 8.72
N GLY A 64 -6.01 5.62 9.13
CA GLY A 64 -7.27 6.12 9.68
C GLY A 64 -7.10 6.97 10.93
N PHE A 65 -6.21 6.56 11.85
CA PHE A 65 -5.87 7.35 13.04
C PHE A 65 -5.28 8.73 12.67
N LEU A 66 -4.35 8.78 11.71
CA LEU A 66 -3.75 10.03 11.24
C LEU A 66 -4.80 10.97 10.62
N VAL A 67 -5.74 10.42 9.86
CA VAL A 67 -6.83 11.20 9.26
C VAL A 67 -7.76 11.77 10.34
N ALA A 68 -8.13 10.97 11.34
CA ALA A 68 -8.97 11.44 12.45
C ALA A 68 -8.28 12.54 13.27
N GLN A 69 -6.98 12.40 13.52
CA GLN A 69 -6.18 13.43 14.19
C GLN A 69 -6.12 14.73 13.37
N TYR A 70 -5.99 14.63 12.05
CA TYR A 70 -5.94 15.82 11.18
C TYR A 70 -7.29 16.55 11.12
N GLN A 71 -8.41 15.81 11.08
CA GLN A 71 -9.75 16.40 11.00
C GLN A 71 -10.32 16.81 12.38
N ASN A 72 -9.69 16.40 13.48
CA ASN A 72 -10.17 16.57 14.87
C ASN A 72 -11.58 15.99 15.12
N PHE A 73 -12.09 15.16 14.21
CA PHE A 73 -13.41 14.53 14.26
C PHE A 73 -13.36 13.17 13.55
N ALA A 74 -14.23 12.26 13.94
CA ALA A 74 -14.33 10.92 13.34
C ALA A 74 -15.80 10.55 13.10
N ASP A 75 -16.15 10.32 11.83
CA ASP A 75 -17.48 9.86 11.40
C ASP A 75 -17.35 8.55 10.59
N ILE A 76 -18.38 7.70 10.62
CA ILE A 76 -18.44 6.46 9.81
C ILE A 76 -18.38 6.79 8.31
N ASN A 77 -18.95 7.92 7.89
CA ASN A 77 -18.96 8.34 6.49
C ASN A 77 -17.57 8.72 5.97
N MET A 78 -16.62 9.09 6.83
CA MET A 78 -15.25 9.40 6.41
C MET A 78 -14.55 8.19 5.77
N GLY A 79 -14.81 6.97 6.27
CA GLY A 79 -14.13 5.77 5.80
C GLY A 79 -14.55 5.34 4.40
N ILE A 80 -15.82 5.54 4.04
CA ILE A 80 -16.39 5.06 2.77
C ILE A 80 -15.71 5.74 1.58
N GLY A 81 -15.51 7.06 1.64
CA GLY A 81 -14.80 7.80 0.59
C GLY A 81 -13.33 7.39 0.46
N ILE A 82 -12.66 7.13 1.58
CA ILE A 82 -11.24 6.75 1.62
C ILE A 82 -11.01 5.39 0.96
N VAL A 83 -11.91 4.42 1.15
CA VAL A 83 -11.78 3.10 0.51
C VAL A 83 -11.89 3.20 -1.01
N LEU A 84 -12.83 3.99 -1.54
CA LEU A 84 -13.01 4.18 -2.98
C LEU A 84 -11.79 4.86 -3.63
N VAL A 85 -11.32 5.96 -3.02
CA VAL A 85 -10.12 6.67 -3.47
C VAL A 85 -8.87 5.79 -3.37
N GLY A 86 -8.76 4.98 -2.31
CA GLY A 86 -7.66 4.06 -2.10
C GLY A 86 -7.61 2.95 -3.15
N LEU A 87 -8.72 2.27 -3.42
CA LEU A 87 -8.80 1.23 -4.45
C LEU A 87 -8.52 1.80 -5.85
N GLY A 88 -9.07 2.97 -6.17
CA GLY A 88 -8.80 3.65 -7.44
C GLY A 88 -7.33 4.03 -7.62
N SER A 89 -6.70 4.53 -6.55
CA SER A 89 -5.27 4.87 -6.54
C SER A 89 -4.36 3.67 -6.78
N VAL A 90 -4.65 2.54 -6.14
CA VAL A 90 -3.89 1.28 -6.31
C VAL A 90 -4.06 0.75 -7.73
N LEU A 91 -5.26 0.84 -8.31
CA LEU A 91 -5.52 0.41 -9.68
C LEU A 91 -4.70 1.20 -10.71
N ILE A 92 -4.61 2.53 -10.55
CA ILE A 92 -3.74 3.37 -11.41
C ILE A 92 -2.27 2.99 -11.23
N GLY A 93 -1.82 2.79 -9.98
CA GLY A 93 -0.45 2.37 -9.70
C GLY A 93 -0.09 1.04 -10.35
N ASP A 94 -0.98 0.05 -10.26
CA ASP A 94 -0.75 -1.28 -10.85
C ASP A 94 -0.79 -1.26 -12.38
N ALA A 95 -1.70 -0.48 -12.98
CA ALA A 95 -1.74 -0.25 -14.42
C ALA A 95 -0.41 0.34 -14.93
N LEU A 96 0.17 1.28 -14.19
CA LEU A 96 1.46 1.89 -14.52
C LEU A 96 2.62 0.88 -14.39
N ILE A 97 2.63 0.06 -13.34
CA ILE A 97 3.64 -1.01 -13.14
C ILE A 97 3.64 -2.00 -14.30
N ASN A 98 2.44 -2.45 -14.70
CA ASN A 98 2.28 -3.40 -15.78
C ASN A 98 2.70 -2.79 -17.13
N TRP A 99 2.37 -1.52 -17.37
CA TRP A 99 2.76 -0.80 -18.59
C TRP A 99 4.28 -0.62 -18.72
N LEU A 100 4.95 -0.25 -17.63
CA LEU A 100 6.41 -0.08 -17.58
C LEU A 100 7.20 -1.39 -17.37
N LYS A 101 6.51 -2.53 -17.22
CA LYS A 101 7.10 -3.87 -16.96
C LYS A 101 8.14 -3.88 -15.84
N VAL A 102 7.88 -3.15 -14.76
CA VAL A 102 8.82 -3.00 -13.66
C VAL A 102 8.79 -4.26 -12.78
N GLN A 103 9.93 -4.95 -12.65
CA GLN A 103 10.05 -6.14 -11.77
C GLN A 103 10.72 -5.85 -10.41
N ASN A 104 11.28 -4.66 -10.23
CA ASN A 104 11.97 -4.31 -8.99
C ASN A 104 10.96 -3.83 -7.93
N ILE A 105 10.93 -4.50 -6.77
CA ILE A 105 9.97 -4.23 -5.68
C ILE A 105 10.02 -2.78 -5.18
N GLY A 106 11.22 -2.20 -5.09
CA GLY A 106 11.37 -0.82 -4.63
C GLY A 106 10.73 0.17 -5.60
N LEU A 107 10.87 -0.09 -6.91
CA LEU A 107 10.22 0.72 -7.93
C LEU A 107 8.72 0.47 -7.98
N GLN A 108 8.25 -0.77 -7.83
CA GLN A 108 6.81 -1.05 -7.76
C GLN A 108 6.14 -0.27 -6.62
N LEU A 109 6.73 -0.26 -5.42
CA LEU A 109 6.21 0.55 -4.31
C LEU A 109 6.19 2.06 -4.64
N ALA A 110 7.26 2.57 -5.27
CA ALA A 110 7.32 3.96 -5.70
C ALA A 110 6.27 4.29 -6.78
N LEU A 111 5.99 3.37 -7.71
CA LEU A 111 4.94 3.53 -8.73
C LEU A 111 3.54 3.50 -8.12
N VAL A 112 3.29 2.67 -7.10
CA VAL A 112 2.01 2.71 -6.37
C VAL A 112 1.83 4.07 -5.68
N LEU A 113 2.86 4.59 -5.01
CA LEU A 113 2.82 5.92 -4.41
C LEU A 113 2.59 7.02 -5.46
N ALA A 114 3.24 6.91 -6.61
CA ALA A 114 3.02 7.82 -7.74
C ALA A 114 1.59 7.70 -8.29
N GLY A 115 1.02 6.49 -8.33
CA GLY A 115 -0.37 6.22 -8.69
C GLY A 115 -1.37 6.90 -7.75
N CYS A 116 -1.10 6.94 -6.44
CA CYS A 116 -1.90 7.70 -5.48
C CYS A 116 -1.88 9.21 -5.77
N ILE A 117 -0.72 9.77 -6.09
CA ILE A 117 -0.59 11.19 -6.44
C ILE A 117 -1.33 11.46 -7.77
N ALA A 118 -1.14 10.60 -8.77
CA ALA A 118 -1.81 10.72 -10.07
C ALA A 118 -3.34 10.63 -9.93
N PHE A 119 -3.86 9.69 -9.13
CA PHE A 119 -5.29 9.57 -8.87
C PHE A 119 -5.83 10.85 -8.22
N GLN A 120 -5.11 11.43 -7.25
CA GLN A 120 -5.54 12.70 -6.68
C GLN A 120 -5.48 13.89 -7.64
N LEU A 121 -4.52 13.92 -8.57
CA LEU A 121 -4.48 14.94 -9.62
C LEU A 121 -5.62 14.79 -10.64
N VAL A 122 -6.10 13.56 -10.88
CA VAL A 122 -7.26 13.30 -11.74
C VAL A 122 -8.56 13.68 -11.03
N LEU A 123 -8.66 13.37 -9.73
CA LEU A 123 -9.83 13.69 -8.92
C LEU A 123 -9.92 15.18 -8.56
N ALA A 124 -8.79 15.90 -8.54
CA ALA A 124 -8.73 17.34 -8.42
C ALA A 124 -8.87 17.98 -9.82
N PRO A 125 -10.08 18.37 -10.27
CA PRO A 125 -10.22 19.04 -11.56
C PRO A 125 -9.36 20.31 -11.59
N PRO A 126 -8.77 20.67 -12.75
CA PRO A 126 -7.93 21.87 -12.90
C PRO A 126 -8.70 23.20 -12.79
N ASN A 127 -9.96 23.18 -12.36
CA ASN A 127 -10.89 24.30 -12.45
C ASN A 127 -12.07 24.20 -11.47
N THR A 128 -11.82 24.46 -10.18
CA THR A 128 -12.79 25.11 -9.28
C THR A 128 -12.02 26.05 -8.35
N PRO A 129 -12.53 27.26 -8.07
CA PRO A 129 -11.77 28.40 -7.53
C PRO A 129 -11.09 28.15 -6.18
#